data_AF-A0A6J5DH85-F1
#
_entry.id   AF-A0A6J5DH85-F1
#
_cell.length_a   1.000
_cell.length_b   1.000
_cell.length_c   1.000
_cell.angle_alpha   90.00
_cell.angle_beta   90.00
_cell.angle_gamma   90.00
#
_symmetry.space_group_name_H-M   'P 1'
#
loop_
_entity.id
_entity.type
_entity.pdbx_description
1 polymer ?
#
loop_
_entity_poly.entity_id
_entity_poly.type
_entity_poly.pdbx_seq_one_letter_code
_entity_poly.pdbx_strand_id
1 'polypeptide(L)'
;MSYTETIGPRTYRFADLKSLLAKASPLRSGDQLAGVAAASEEERVAAKMALADVPLRTFLNEALVPYEDDEVTRLVVDTHSPDAFAEISHLTVGDFRNWLLATSTDTAALERVTAGLTPEMVAAVSKLMRNQDLIVAARKRPVVTRFRNTIGLPGHMSVRLQPNHPTDDVKGIAASMLDGLMYGCGDAVIGINPASDSLAAITKLLQMIDDFRRRYQVPTQSCVLTHVTNTIAAIEKGAPVDLVFQSIAGTEKANASFGISLALLREAHEAALSLKRGTVGDNVMYFETGQGSALSANAHHGIDQQTCEVRAYAVARHYNPLLTNTVVGFIGPEYLYDGKQITRAGLEDHFCGKLLGVPMGCDICYTNHAEADQDDMDNLLTLLGAAGINFVMGIPGADDVMLNYQSTSFHDSLYLREVLGLRRAPEFEEWLESMHITDVRGILLNSAAARQPLLESAREWVGAAS
;
A
#
# COMPACT_ATOMS: atom_id res chain seq x y z
N MET A 1 -12.68 -5.29 -30.07
CA MET A 1 -12.17 -6.43 -30.86
C MET A 1 -12.30 -7.70 -30.03
N SER A 2 -12.41 -8.89 -30.62
CA SER A 2 -12.39 -10.17 -29.88
C SER A 2 -10.98 -10.75 -29.86
N TYR A 3 -10.53 -11.25 -28.71
CA TYR A 3 -9.23 -11.90 -28.53
C TYR A 3 -9.42 -13.42 -28.56
N THR A 4 -8.47 -14.16 -29.12
CA THR A 4 -8.62 -15.61 -29.33
C THR A 4 -7.32 -16.36 -29.10
N GLU A 5 -7.42 -17.57 -28.57
CA GLU A 5 -6.29 -18.50 -28.43
C GLU A 5 -6.73 -19.90 -28.86
N THR A 6 -5.87 -20.65 -29.55
CA THR A 6 -6.16 -22.02 -29.97
C THR A 6 -5.22 -23.01 -29.30
N ILE A 7 -5.76 -23.85 -28.43
CA ILE A 7 -5.03 -24.93 -27.77
C ILE A 7 -5.50 -26.27 -28.34
N GLY A 8 -4.66 -26.92 -29.14
CA GLY A 8 -5.01 -28.15 -29.83
C GLY A 8 -6.24 -27.95 -30.74
N PRO A 9 -7.34 -28.72 -30.55
CA PRO A 9 -8.56 -28.57 -31.36
C PRO A 9 -9.51 -27.47 -30.86
N ARG A 10 -9.28 -26.88 -29.69
CA ARG A 10 -10.21 -25.96 -29.04
C ARG A 10 -9.77 -24.51 -29.23
N THR A 11 -10.69 -23.67 -29.70
CA THR A 11 -10.47 -22.22 -29.80
C THR A 11 -11.24 -21.51 -28.70
N TYR A 12 -10.51 -20.78 -27.87
CA TYR A 12 -11.03 -19.89 -26.85
C TYR A 12 -11.25 -18.52 -27.44
N ARG A 13 -12.36 -17.88 -27.05
CA ARG A 13 -12.72 -16.53 -27.50
C ARG A 13 -13.04 -15.69 -26.29
N PHE A 14 -12.44 -14.51 -26.23
CA PHE A 14 -12.64 -13.50 -25.22
C PHE A 14 -13.25 -12.27 -25.90
N ALA A 15 -14.42 -11.84 -25.42
CA ALA A 15 -15.25 -10.85 -26.13
C ALA A 15 -14.57 -9.48 -26.25
N ASP A 16 -13.83 -9.10 -25.21
CA ASP A 16 -13.17 -7.80 -25.06
C ASP A 16 -11.95 -7.91 -24.13
N LEU A 17 -11.20 -6.82 -24.01
CA LEU A 17 -9.99 -6.74 -23.20
C LEU A 17 -10.28 -6.95 -21.70
N LYS A 18 -11.44 -6.48 -21.24
CA LYS A 18 -11.91 -6.65 -19.86
C LYS A 18 -12.07 -8.13 -19.49
N SER A 19 -12.74 -8.89 -20.35
CA SER A 19 -12.93 -10.34 -20.21
C SER A 19 -11.60 -11.08 -20.28
N LEU A 20 -10.69 -10.65 -21.17
CA LEU A 20 -9.36 -11.26 -21.30
C LEU A 20 -8.52 -11.06 -20.03
N LEU A 21 -8.46 -9.83 -19.51
CA LEU A 21 -7.74 -9.51 -18.27
C LEU A 21 -8.30 -10.28 -17.07
N ALA A 22 -9.63 -10.32 -16.93
CA ALA A 22 -10.27 -11.01 -15.82
C ALA A 22 -10.01 -12.52 -15.86
N LYS A 23 -10.14 -13.15 -17.04
CA LYS A 23 -9.91 -14.58 -17.19
C LYS A 23 -8.44 -14.96 -17.13
N ALA A 24 -7.52 -14.04 -17.38
CA ALA A 24 -6.08 -14.25 -17.19
C ALA A 24 -5.64 -14.14 -15.72
N SER A 25 -6.45 -13.57 -14.82
CA SER A 25 -6.15 -13.50 -13.39
C SER A 25 -5.93 -14.90 -12.79
N PRO A 26 -5.00 -15.06 -11.82
CA PRO A 26 -5.03 -16.19 -10.91
C PRO A 26 -6.42 -16.35 -10.26
N LEU A 27 -6.77 -17.56 -9.84
CA LEU A 27 -8.04 -17.80 -9.16
C LEU A 27 -8.15 -16.94 -7.90
N ARG A 28 -9.27 -16.22 -7.76
CA ARG A 28 -9.64 -15.42 -6.59
C ARG A 28 -11.14 -15.55 -6.35
N SER A 29 -11.55 -15.69 -5.10
CA SER A 29 -12.96 -15.80 -4.74
C SER A 29 -13.77 -14.57 -5.18
N GLY A 30 -13.23 -13.35 -5.06
CA GLY A 30 -13.94 -12.14 -5.48
C GLY A 30 -14.19 -12.07 -7.00
N ASP A 31 -13.25 -12.55 -7.82
CA ASP A 31 -13.45 -12.60 -9.27
C ASP A 31 -14.48 -13.69 -9.66
N GLN A 32 -14.58 -14.77 -8.88
CA GLN A 32 -15.63 -15.77 -9.02
C GLN A 32 -17.00 -15.20 -8.62
N LEU A 33 -17.07 -14.49 -7.48
CA LEU A 33 -18.28 -13.83 -6.99
C LEU A 33 -18.80 -12.79 -7.99
N ALA A 34 -17.89 -12.03 -8.62
CA ALA A 34 -18.21 -11.08 -9.67
C ALA A 34 -18.62 -11.74 -11.01
N GLY A 35 -18.44 -13.06 -11.14
CA GLY A 35 -18.75 -13.80 -12.37
C GLY A 35 -17.79 -13.53 -13.53
N VAL A 36 -16.57 -13.03 -13.24
CA VAL A 36 -15.59 -12.63 -14.27
C VAL A 36 -14.39 -13.58 -14.37
N ALA A 37 -14.20 -14.46 -13.38
CA ALA A 37 -13.14 -15.46 -13.39
C ALA A 37 -13.24 -16.45 -14.56
N ALA A 38 -12.10 -17.02 -14.95
CA ALA A 38 -12.07 -18.16 -15.88
C ALA A 38 -12.80 -19.38 -15.29
N ALA A 39 -13.54 -20.09 -16.14
CA ALA A 39 -14.32 -21.28 -15.76
C ALA A 39 -13.44 -22.52 -15.52
N SER A 40 -12.19 -22.52 -16.01
CA SER A 40 -11.23 -23.60 -15.79
C SER A 40 -9.79 -23.10 -15.87
N GLU A 41 -8.85 -23.90 -15.35
CA GLU A 41 -7.41 -23.65 -15.54
C GLU A 41 -7.01 -23.60 -17.03
N GLU A 42 -7.63 -24.45 -17.85
CA GLU A 42 -7.38 -24.48 -19.30
C GLU A 42 -7.79 -23.15 -19.96
N GLU A 43 -8.97 -22.60 -19.61
CA GLU A 43 -9.39 -21.29 -20.10
C GLU A 43 -8.49 -20.16 -19.57
N ARG A 44 -8.03 -20.24 -18.32
CA ARG A 44 -7.10 -19.27 -17.76
C ARG A 44 -5.75 -19.27 -18.49
N VAL A 45 -5.21 -20.45 -18.78
CA VAL A 45 -3.98 -20.58 -19.55
C VAL A 45 -4.18 -20.03 -20.96
N ALA A 46 -5.30 -20.35 -21.62
CA ALA A 46 -5.64 -19.76 -22.91
C ALA A 46 -5.75 -18.23 -22.87
N ALA A 47 -6.34 -17.67 -21.80
CA ALA A 47 -6.42 -16.23 -21.60
C ALA A 47 -5.03 -15.60 -21.39
N LYS A 48 -4.15 -16.25 -20.64
CA LYS A 48 -2.77 -15.79 -20.45
C LYS A 48 -1.96 -15.81 -21.76
N MET A 49 -2.13 -16.83 -22.59
CA MET A 49 -1.49 -16.93 -23.89
C MET A 49 -1.98 -15.82 -24.83
N ALA A 50 -3.30 -15.65 -24.98
CA ALA A 50 -3.86 -14.54 -25.75
C ALA A 50 -3.42 -13.17 -25.21
N LEU A 51 -3.38 -12.99 -23.88
CA LEU A 51 -2.94 -11.74 -23.25
C LEU A 51 -1.46 -11.45 -23.52
N ALA A 52 -0.60 -12.47 -23.55
CA ALA A 52 0.82 -12.31 -23.83
C ALA A 52 1.07 -11.69 -25.22
N ASP A 53 0.22 -11.97 -26.19
CA ASP A 53 0.34 -11.45 -27.56
C ASP A 53 -0.31 -10.07 -27.77
N VAL A 54 -1.00 -9.52 -26.76
CA VAL A 54 -1.61 -8.19 -26.86
C VAL A 54 -0.53 -7.11 -26.91
N PRO A 55 -0.50 -6.23 -27.94
CA PRO A 55 0.41 -5.08 -27.97
C PRO A 55 0.13 -4.11 -26.82
N LEU A 56 1.17 -3.55 -26.19
CA LEU A 56 0.96 -2.55 -25.13
C LEU A 56 0.14 -1.34 -25.63
N ARG A 57 0.31 -0.95 -26.89
CA ARG A 57 -0.47 0.13 -27.52
C ARG A 57 -1.98 -0.09 -27.48
N THR A 58 -2.47 -1.32 -27.35
CA THR A 58 -3.91 -1.61 -27.25
C THR A 58 -4.53 -0.93 -26.03
N PHE A 59 -3.83 -0.89 -24.90
CA PHE A 59 -4.30 -0.27 -23.65
C PHE A 59 -4.44 1.26 -23.73
N LEU A 60 -3.88 1.90 -24.76
CA LEU A 60 -4.08 3.32 -25.03
C LEU A 60 -5.32 3.61 -25.90
N ASN A 61 -5.85 2.58 -26.57
CA ASN A 61 -6.97 2.71 -27.51
C ASN A 61 -8.26 2.07 -26.98
N GLU A 62 -8.17 1.17 -26.00
CA GLU A 62 -9.30 0.46 -25.40
C GLU A 62 -9.39 0.75 -23.90
N ALA A 63 -10.23 1.70 -23.50
CA ALA A 63 -10.49 2.00 -22.09
C ALA A 63 -11.46 0.96 -21.47
N LEU A 64 -11.16 0.46 -20.26
CA LEU A 64 -12.01 -0.53 -19.57
C LEU A 64 -13.27 0.08 -18.94
N VAL A 65 -13.17 1.35 -18.57
CA VAL A 65 -14.29 2.24 -18.21
C VAL A 65 -14.20 3.46 -19.13
N PRO A 66 -15.29 3.90 -19.80
CA PRO A 66 -15.24 5.02 -20.73
C PRO A 66 -14.66 6.30 -20.11
N TYR A 67 -13.93 7.07 -20.92
CA TYR A 67 -13.25 8.29 -20.47
C TYR A 67 -14.24 9.34 -19.95
N GLU A 68 -15.37 9.48 -20.62
CA GLU A 68 -16.48 10.37 -20.28
C GLU A 68 -17.16 10.01 -18.95
N ASP A 69 -17.08 8.74 -18.52
CA ASP A 69 -17.83 8.22 -17.37
C ASP A 69 -16.98 8.07 -16.09
N ASP A 70 -15.66 8.25 -16.17
CA ASP A 70 -14.76 7.89 -15.06
C ASP A 70 -13.51 8.81 -14.95
N GLU A 71 -13.43 9.57 -13.86
CA GLU A 71 -12.34 10.50 -13.58
C GLU A 71 -10.98 9.81 -13.39
N VAL A 72 -10.97 8.54 -12.97
CA VAL A 72 -9.74 7.77 -12.86
C VAL A 72 -9.21 7.40 -14.24
N THR A 73 -10.07 7.02 -15.18
CA THR A 73 -9.71 6.83 -16.59
C THR A 73 -9.20 8.14 -17.20
N ARG A 74 -9.89 9.27 -16.95
CA ARG A 74 -9.41 10.59 -17.42
C ARG A 74 -8.01 10.89 -16.90
N LEU A 75 -7.80 10.72 -15.59
CA LEU A 75 -6.49 10.89 -14.96
C LEU A 75 -5.41 10.02 -15.61
N VAL A 76 -5.68 8.74 -15.86
CA VAL A 76 -4.73 7.82 -16.51
C VAL A 76 -4.38 8.27 -17.92
N VAL A 77 -5.39 8.62 -18.72
CA VAL A 77 -5.20 9.02 -20.13
C VAL A 77 -4.47 10.36 -20.21
N ASP A 78 -4.89 11.35 -19.43
CA ASP A 78 -4.39 12.73 -19.49
C ASP A 78 -2.96 12.87 -18.93
N THR A 79 -2.54 11.95 -18.06
CA THR A 79 -1.19 11.97 -17.45
C THR A 79 -0.21 10.99 -18.11
N HIS A 80 -0.64 10.22 -19.11
CA HIS A 80 0.23 9.31 -19.85
C HIS A 80 1.26 10.10 -20.69
N SER A 81 2.54 9.71 -20.63
CA SER A 81 3.61 10.31 -21.42
C SER A 81 3.99 9.44 -22.63
N PRO A 82 3.70 9.86 -23.87
CA PRO A 82 4.13 9.15 -25.07
C PRO A 82 5.65 9.00 -25.19
N ASP A 83 6.40 9.99 -24.71
CA ASP A 83 7.86 10.00 -24.75
C ASP A 83 8.44 8.93 -23.80
N ALA A 84 7.93 8.84 -22.58
CA ALA A 84 8.30 7.78 -21.63
C ALA A 84 7.90 6.39 -22.13
N PHE A 85 6.77 6.29 -22.84
CA PHE A 85 6.28 5.04 -23.41
C PHE A 85 7.08 4.57 -24.63
N ALA A 86 7.75 5.47 -25.35
CA ALA A 86 8.38 5.20 -26.64
C ALA A 86 9.30 3.97 -26.63
N GLU A 87 10.13 3.84 -25.58
CA GLU A 87 11.10 2.75 -25.38
C GLU A 87 10.44 1.36 -25.44
N ILE A 88 9.27 1.21 -24.82
CA ILE A 88 8.56 -0.07 -24.68
C ILE A 88 7.34 -0.19 -25.59
N SER A 89 7.02 0.86 -26.35
CA SER A 89 5.77 0.95 -27.12
C SER A 89 5.58 -0.10 -28.22
N HIS A 90 6.65 -0.78 -28.61
CA HIS A 90 6.65 -1.84 -29.63
C HIS A 90 6.41 -3.23 -29.04
N LEU A 91 6.44 -3.37 -27.72
CA LEU A 91 6.32 -4.65 -27.02
C LEU A 91 4.87 -5.11 -26.93
N THR A 92 4.69 -6.43 -26.88
CA THR A 92 3.48 -7.08 -26.36
C THR A 92 3.54 -7.17 -24.82
N VAL A 93 2.45 -7.59 -24.17
CA VAL A 93 2.47 -7.83 -22.71
C VAL A 93 3.50 -8.92 -22.34
N GLY A 94 3.61 -9.96 -23.17
CA GLY A 94 4.60 -11.03 -22.98
C GLY A 94 6.04 -10.53 -23.14
N ASP A 95 6.31 -9.71 -24.15
CA ASP A 95 7.63 -9.11 -24.33
C ASP A 95 7.94 -8.06 -23.26
N PHE A 96 6.93 -7.34 -22.76
CA PHE A 96 7.09 -6.45 -21.63
C PHE A 96 7.46 -7.19 -20.35
N ARG A 97 6.85 -8.35 -20.08
CA ARG A 97 7.29 -9.25 -18.99
C ARG A 97 8.77 -9.62 -19.16
N ASN A 98 9.18 -10.01 -20.36
CA ASN A 98 10.57 -10.40 -20.62
C ASN A 98 11.52 -9.21 -20.42
N TRP A 99 11.14 -8.02 -20.89
CA TRP A 99 11.89 -6.78 -20.68
C TRP A 99 12.04 -6.45 -19.19
N LEU A 100 10.98 -6.54 -18.38
CA LEU A 100 11.05 -6.32 -16.93
C LEU A 100 12.00 -7.30 -16.22
N LEU A 101 12.02 -8.56 -16.67
CA LEU A 101 12.82 -9.61 -16.04
C LEU A 101 14.28 -9.64 -16.53
N ALA A 102 14.57 -9.06 -17.69
CA ALA A 102 15.93 -8.97 -18.23
C ALA A 102 16.91 -8.34 -17.22
N THR A 103 18.12 -8.89 -17.14
CA THR A 103 19.17 -8.38 -16.23
C THR A 103 19.67 -6.99 -16.64
N SER A 104 19.48 -6.61 -17.91
CA SER A 104 19.81 -5.27 -18.43
C SER A 104 18.81 -4.19 -18.03
N THR A 105 17.61 -4.57 -17.60
CA THR A 105 16.58 -3.62 -17.19
C THR A 105 16.78 -3.29 -15.71
N ASP A 106 17.35 -2.11 -15.47
CA ASP A 106 17.71 -1.59 -14.16
C ASP A 106 16.70 -0.55 -13.64
N THR A 107 16.96 -0.01 -12.44
CA THR A 107 16.11 1.00 -11.82
C THR A 107 15.90 2.22 -12.72
N ALA A 108 16.96 2.70 -13.38
CA ALA A 108 16.89 3.87 -14.25
C ALA A 108 16.01 3.62 -15.47
N ALA A 109 16.04 2.41 -16.06
CA ALA A 109 15.14 2.03 -17.13
C ALA A 109 13.67 2.01 -16.69
N LEU A 110 13.39 1.41 -15.53
CA LEU A 110 12.03 1.36 -14.98
C LEU A 110 11.49 2.77 -14.66
N GLU A 111 12.34 3.65 -14.12
CA GLU A 111 11.99 5.05 -13.85
C GLU A 111 11.66 5.82 -15.12
N ARG A 112 12.47 5.68 -16.18
CA ARG A 112 12.24 6.38 -17.46
C ARG A 112 10.89 6.04 -18.08
N VAL A 113 10.44 4.78 -17.98
CA VAL A 113 9.19 4.35 -18.61
C VAL A 113 7.96 4.54 -17.72
N THR A 114 8.13 4.84 -16.42
CA THR A 114 7.03 4.86 -15.43
C THR A 114 5.85 5.74 -15.87
N ALA A 115 6.11 6.94 -16.43
CA ALA A 115 5.06 7.85 -16.88
C ALA A 115 4.35 7.40 -18.17
N GLY A 116 4.95 6.47 -18.92
CA GLY A 116 4.37 5.84 -20.10
C GLY A 116 3.56 4.58 -19.78
N LEU A 117 3.50 4.15 -18.52
CA LEU A 117 2.73 2.98 -18.10
C LEU A 117 1.32 3.40 -17.68
N THR A 118 0.31 2.73 -18.25
CA THR A 118 -1.05 2.75 -17.71
C THR A 118 -1.24 1.63 -16.69
N PRO A 119 -2.18 1.77 -15.74
CA PRO A 119 -2.55 0.70 -14.82
C PRO A 119 -2.88 -0.62 -15.50
N GLU A 120 -3.58 -0.57 -16.62
CA GLU A 120 -4.03 -1.76 -17.33
C GLU A 120 -2.86 -2.54 -17.96
N MET A 121 -1.82 -1.86 -18.45
CA MET A 121 -0.58 -2.51 -18.91
C MET A 121 0.12 -3.24 -17.75
N VAL A 122 0.18 -2.59 -16.59
CA VAL A 122 0.83 -3.12 -15.38
C VAL A 122 0.04 -4.28 -14.76
N ALA A 123 -1.29 -4.19 -14.76
CA ALA A 123 -2.17 -5.28 -14.36
C ALA A 123 -2.10 -6.46 -15.35
N ALA A 124 -1.98 -6.19 -16.66
CA ALA A 124 -1.85 -7.23 -17.67
C ALA A 124 -0.58 -8.06 -17.46
N VAL A 125 0.56 -7.39 -17.25
CA VAL A 125 1.86 -8.09 -17.12
C VAL A 125 1.94 -8.88 -15.81
N SER A 126 1.38 -8.39 -14.70
CA SER A 126 1.40 -9.11 -13.42
C SER A 126 0.68 -10.46 -13.49
N LYS A 127 -0.40 -10.55 -14.28
CA LYS A 127 -1.16 -11.80 -14.51
C LYS A 127 -0.33 -12.88 -15.21
N LEU A 128 0.70 -12.48 -15.98
CA LEU A 128 1.62 -13.39 -16.67
C LEU A 128 2.84 -13.79 -15.83
N MET A 129 3.01 -13.17 -14.66
CA MET A 129 4.19 -13.34 -13.80
C MET A 129 3.93 -14.37 -12.70
N ARG A 130 4.91 -15.25 -12.45
CA ARG A 130 4.93 -16.09 -11.24
C ARG A 130 5.33 -15.25 -10.03
N ASN A 131 5.19 -15.77 -8.81
CA ASN A 131 5.55 -15.03 -7.59
C ASN A 131 7.01 -14.55 -7.60
N GLN A 132 7.95 -15.40 -8.00
CA GLN A 132 9.36 -15.02 -8.12
C GLN A 132 9.59 -13.88 -9.12
N ASP A 133 8.81 -13.84 -10.21
CA ASP A 133 8.93 -12.82 -11.24
C ASP A 133 8.48 -11.47 -10.64
N LEU A 134 7.35 -11.46 -9.91
CA LEU A 134 6.82 -10.28 -9.22
C LEU A 134 7.84 -9.73 -8.21
N ILE A 135 8.43 -10.63 -7.42
CA ILE A 135 9.43 -10.29 -6.39
C ILE A 135 10.68 -9.67 -7.03
N VAL A 136 11.27 -10.33 -8.03
CA VAL A 136 12.51 -9.85 -8.67
C VAL A 136 12.29 -8.54 -9.42
N ALA A 137 11.16 -8.40 -10.13
CA ALA A 137 10.85 -7.16 -10.85
C ALA A 137 10.55 -5.99 -9.90
N ALA A 138 9.79 -6.22 -8.83
CA ALA A 138 9.51 -5.19 -7.83
C ALA A 138 10.79 -4.68 -7.14
N ARG A 139 11.72 -5.61 -6.80
CA ARG A 139 12.99 -5.27 -6.16
C ARG A 139 13.88 -4.34 -6.99
N LYS A 140 13.76 -4.37 -8.32
CA LYS A 140 14.50 -3.48 -9.23
C LYS A 140 14.00 -2.03 -9.17
N ARG A 141 12.81 -1.78 -8.60
CA ARG A 141 12.16 -0.46 -8.58
C ARG A 141 11.98 0.05 -7.14
N PRO A 142 13.04 0.49 -6.45
CA PRO A 142 12.86 1.25 -5.20
C PRO A 142 12.08 2.55 -5.50
N VAL A 143 11.22 2.96 -4.56
CA VAL A 143 10.47 4.22 -4.62
C VAL A 143 10.69 4.93 -3.30
N VAL A 144 11.39 6.07 -3.35
CA VAL A 144 11.85 6.78 -2.16
C VAL A 144 11.05 8.06 -1.95
N THR A 145 10.46 8.22 -0.77
CA THR A 145 9.63 9.37 -0.39
C THR A 145 10.13 9.98 0.93
N ARG A 146 9.82 11.26 1.16
CA ARG A 146 10.39 12.05 2.27
C ARG A 146 9.35 12.96 2.90
N PHE A 147 9.30 12.94 4.23
CA PHE A 147 8.59 13.96 5.02
C PHE A 147 9.41 14.36 6.25
N ARG A 148 9.40 13.56 7.33
CA ARG A 148 10.37 13.66 8.45
C ARG A 148 11.42 12.57 8.40
N ASN A 149 11.06 11.43 7.81
CA ASN A 149 11.95 10.32 7.50
C ASN A 149 12.07 10.13 5.99
N THR A 150 13.17 9.51 5.56
CA THR A 150 13.35 9.00 4.21
C THR A 150 12.94 7.53 4.14
N ILE A 151 11.87 7.22 3.42
CA ILE A 151 11.26 5.87 3.34
C ILE A 151 11.52 5.24 1.98
N GLY A 152 11.75 3.92 1.94
CA GLY A 152 11.86 3.13 0.69
C GLY A 152 13.28 3.02 0.11
N LEU A 153 14.30 3.42 0.87
CA LEU A 153 15.70 3.21 0.50
C LEU A 153 16.03 1.70 0.39
N PRO A 154 16.85 1.28 -0.59
CA PRO A 154 17.37 -0.09 -0.62
C PRO A 154 18.04 -0.48 0.70
N GLY A 155 17.77 -1.69 1.20
CA GLY A 155 18.29 -2.17 2.49
C GLY A 155 17.56 -1.62 3.72
N HIS A 156 16.44 -0.91 3.53
CA HIS A 156 15.65 -0.33 4.62
C HIS A 156 14.19 -0.81 4.51
N MET A 157 13.53 -0.94 5.65
CA MET A 157 12.09 -1.21 5.76
C MET A 157 11.54 -0.48 6.98
N SER A 158 10.49 0.30 6.73
CA SER A 158 9.81 1.11 7.74
C SER A 158 8.57 0.41 8.29
N VAL A 159 8.09 0.86 9.45
CA VAL A 159 6.92 0.28 10.10
C VAL A 159 5.95 1.38 10.49
N ARG A 160 4.69 1.22 10.10
CA ARG A 160 3.58 2.00 10.66
C ARG A 160 3.31 1.48 12.06
N LEU A 161 3.41 2.36 13.07
CA LEU A 161 2.95 2.05 14.41
C LEU A 161 1.46 2.37 14.49
N GLN A 162 0.63 1.38 14.81
CA GLN A 162 -0.83 1.50 14.86
C GLN A 162 -1.35 1.25 16.29
N PRO A 163 -1.47 2.31 17.11
CA PRO A 163 -1.92 2.19 18.49
C PRO A 163 -3.43 2.40 18.57
N ASN A 164 -4.20 1.59 17.85
CA ASN A 164 -5.67 1.65 17.89
C ASN A 164 -6.20 1.31 19.29
N HIS A 165 -7.29 1.96 19.72
CA HIS A 165 -7.97 1.63 20.98
C HIS A 165 -9.49 1.60 20.76
N PRO A 166 -10.26 0.61 21.27
CA PRO A 166 -11.69 0.45 20.98
C PRO A 166 -12.61 1.65 21.32
N THR A 167 -12.11 2.58 22.13
CA THR A 167 -12.84 3.77 22.60
C THR A 167 -12.04 5.06 22.45
N ASP A 168 -10.94 5.03 21.68
CA ASP A 168 -9.99 6.15 21.57
C ASP A 168 -9.46 6.66 22.94
N ASP A 169 -9.21 5.74 23.89
CA ASP A 169 -8.67 6.15 25.19
C ASP A 169 -7.22 6.62 25.02
N VAL A 170 -6.99 7.90 25.31
CA VAL A 170 -5.70 8.57 25.15
C VAL A 170 -4.58 7.85 25.91
N LYS A 171 -4.84 7.26 27.08
CA LYS A 171 -3.81 6.56 27.86
C LYS A 171 -3.48 5.20 27.26
N GLY A 172 -4.49 4.46 26.81
CA GLY A 172 -4.30 3.19 26.09
C GLY A 172 -3.49 3.38 24.81
N ILE A 173 -3.85 4.37 24.01
CA ILE A 173 -3.13 4.76 22.78
C ILE A 173 -1.68 5.16 23.12
N ALA A 174 -1.50 6.01 24.13
CA ALA A 174 -0.19 6.44 24.61
C ALA A 174 0.71 5.26 25.03
N ALA A 175 0.15 4.29 25.76
CA ALA A 175 0.88 3.12 26.20
C ALA A 175 1.29 2.23 25.02
N SER A 176 0.38 1.96 24.09
CA SER A 176 0.67 1.20 22.86
C SER A 176 1.71 1.90 21.98
N MET A 177 1.65 3.23 21.89
CA MET A 177 2.62 4.02 21.14
C MET A 177 4.02 3.95 21.75
N LEU A 178 4.13 4.07 23.08
CA LEU A 178 5.39 3.89 23.78
C LEU A 178 5.95 2.49 23.56
N ASP A 179 5.13 1.45 23.71
CA ASP A 179 5.52 0.06 23.50
C ASP A 179 6.09 -0.14 22.08
N GLY A 180 5.34 0.24 21.03
CA GLY A 180 5.82 0.11 19.65
C GLY A 180 7.12 0.87 19.36
N LEU A 181 7.30 2.07 19.93
CA LEU A 181 8.55 2.84 19.81
C LEU A 181 9.73 2.10 20.46
N MET A 182 9.51 1.38 21.56
CA MET A 182 10.53 0.56 22.21
C MET A 182 10.97 -0.63 21.34
N TYR A 183 10.16 -1.06 20.38
CA TYR A 183 10.53 -2.04 19.35
C TYR A 183 11.11 -1.39 18.08
N GLY A 184 11.21 -0.06 18.05
CA GLY A 184 11.66 0.69 16.87
C GLY A 184 10.65 0.66 15.73
N CYS A 185 9.35 0.67 16.04
CA CYS A 185 8.26 0.89 15.10
C CYS A 185 7.89 2.38 15.05
N GLY A 186 7.31 2.83 13.94
CA GLY A 186 6.78 4.19 13.80
C GLY A 186 7.62 5.10 12.90
N ASP A 187 8.67 4.59 12.25
CA ASP A 187 9.43 5.37 11.27
C ASP A 187 8.65 5.62 9.97
N ALA A 188 7.67 4.77 9.64
CA ALA A 188 6.77 5.05 8.51
C ALA A 188 5.71 6.10 8.88
N VAL A 189 5.02 5.94 10.00
CA VAL A 189 4.01 6.85 10.56
C VAL A 189 3.56 6.30 11.92
N ILE A 190 3.18 7.18 12.85
CA ILE A 190 2.31 6.82 13.97
C ILE A 190 0.86 7.10 13.52
N GLY A 191 0.15 6.04 13.16
CA GLY A 191 -1.16 6.10 12.49
C GLY A 191 -2.28 5.50 13.34
N ILE A 192 -3.24 6.32 13.76
CA ILE A 192 -4.41 5.87 14.54
C ILE A 192 -5.64 5.83 13.65
N ASN A 193 -6.32 4.68 13.59
CA ASN A 193 -7.70 4.62 13.12
C ASN A 193 -8.58 5.03 14.29
N PRO A 194 -9.34 6.13 14.22
CA PRO A 194 -10.16 6.55 15.34
C PRO A 194 -11.45 5.71 15.40
N ALA A 195 -11.86 5.31 16.60
CA ALA A 195 -13.19 4.72 16.84
C ALA A 195 -14.31 5.78 16.71
N SER A 196 -13.99 7.06 16.85
CA SER A 196 -14.91 8.19 16.68
C SER A 196 -14.54 9.11 15.52
N ASP A 197 -15.51 9.41 14.65
CA ASP A 197 -15.39 10.45 13.61
C ASP A 197 -15.58 11.89 14.13
N SER A 198 -15.52 12.10 15.44
CA SER A 198 -15.60 13.44 16.03
C SER A 198 -14.35 14.26 15.71
N LEU A 199 -14.52 15.39 15.02
CA LEU A 199 -13.43 16.33 14.74
C LEU A 199 -12.67 16.77 16.00
N ALA A 200 -13.36 16.89 17.14
CA ALA A 200 -12.72 17.22 18.41
C ALA A 200 -11.82 16.09 18.93
N ALA A 201 -12.26 14.83 18.79
CA ALA A 201 -11.47 13.66 19.17
C ALA A 201 -10.23 13.52 18.25
N ILE A 202 -10.44 13.62 16.93
CA ILE A 202 -9.38 13.61 15.92
C ILE A 202 -8.32 14.69 16.22
N THR A 203 -8.76 15.94 16.45
CA THR A 203 -7.84 17.04 16.77
C THR A 203 -7.05 16.78 18.05
N LYS A 204 -7.69 16.20 19.07
CA LYS A 204 -7.04 15.86 20.34
C LYS A 204 -5.97 14.78 20.15
N LEU A 205 -6.23 13.76 19.33
CA LEU A 205 -5.25 12.72 19.00
C LEU A 205 -4.06 13.29 18.22
N LEU A 206 -4.31 14.15 17.22
CA LEU A 206 -3.25 14.85 16.48
C LEU A 206 -2.36 15.69 17.40
N GLN A 207 -2.95 16.48 18.30
CA GLN A 207 -2.23 17.29 19.27
C GLN A 207 -1.41 16.42 20.23
N MET A 208 -1.99 15.33 20.74
CA MET A 208 -1.31 14.39 21.63
C MET A 208 -0.05 13.81 20.99
N ILE A 209 -0.13 13.33 19.74
CA ILE A 209 1.04 12.77 19.05
C ILE A 209 2.07 13.88 18.78
N ASP A 210 1.65 15.06 18.33
CA ASP A 210 2.57 16.16 18.03
C ASP A 210 3.29 16.72 19.28
N ASP A 211 2.59 16.80 20.41
CA ASP A 211 3.19 17.17 21.70
C ASP A 211 4.25 16.15 22.14
N PHE A 212 3.93 14.86 22.04
CA PHE A 212 4.87 13.78 22.33
C PHE A 212 6.09 13.84 21.41
N ARG A 213 5.86 13.94 20.09
CA ARG A 213 6.89 14.06 19.06
C ARG A 213 7.82 15.23 19.33
N ARG A 214 7.29 16.41 19.67
CA ARG A 214 8.09 17.60 20.00
C ARG A 214 8.88 17.42 21.29
N ARG A 215 8.26 16.87 22.34
CA ARG A 215 8.90 16.66 23.64
C ARG A 215 10.11 15.73 23.54
N TYR A 216 10.00 14.64 22.78
CA TYR A 216 11.05 13.64 22.64
C TYR A 216 11.84 13.76 21.34
N GLN A 217 11.57 14.81 20.55
CA GLN A 217 12.20 15.07 19.25
C GLN A 217 12.15 13.86 18.31
N VAL A 218 11.06 13.09 18.36
CA VAL A 218 10.92 11.87 17.55
C VAL A 218 10.83 12.27 16.08
N PRO A 219 11.73 11.79 15.20
CA PRO A 219 11.63 12.05 13.77
C PRO A 219 10.59 11.10 13.20
N THR A 220 9.31 11.40 13.40
CA THR A 220 8.18 10.64 12.86
C THR A 220 7.01 11.54 12.56
N GLN A 221 6.19 11.12 11.61
CA GLN A 221 4.96 11.79 11.23
C GLN A 221 3.74 11.15 11.90
N SER A 222 2.76 11.97 12.23
CA SER A 222 1.48 11.54 12.77
C SER A 222 0.40 11.48 11.70
N CYS A 223 -0.49 10.51 11.80
CA CYS A 223 -1.72 10.48 11.02
C CYS A 223 -2.89 9.95 11.86
N VAL A 224 -4.06 10.58 11.72
CA VAL A 224 -5.32 10.01 12.20
C VAL A 224 -6.13 9.66 10.96
N LEU A 225 -6.42 8.37 10.79
CA LEU A 225 -7.00 7.79 9.58
C LEU A 225 -8.52 7.97 9.55
N THR A 226 -8.96 9.22 9.48
CA THR A 226 -10.37 9.61 9.29
C THR A 226 -10.62 10.00 7.83
N HIS A 227 -11.87 10.22 7.46
CA HIS A 227 -12.23 10.76 6.16
C HIS A 227 -11.54 12.10 5.88
N VAL A 228 -11.06 12.30 4.65
CA VAL A 228 -10.23 13.44 4.24
C VAL A 228 -10.84 14.81 4.58
N THR A 229 -12.17 14.94 4.55
CA THR A 229 -12.88 16.18 4.91
C THR A 229 -12.69 16.57 6.39
N ASN A 230 -12.62 15.58 7.30
CA ASN A 230 -12.35 15.85 8.70
C ASN A 230 -10.92 16.36 8.89
N THR A 231 -9.98 15.82 8.12
CA THR A 231 -8.59 16.28 8.12
C THR A 231 -8.48 17.72 7.61
N ILE A 232 -9.14 18.07 6.51
CA ILE A 232 -9.21 19.47 6.02
C ILE A 232 -9.78 20.38 7.11
N ALA A 233 -10.92 20.02 7.71
CA ALA A 233 -11.53 20.80 8.79
C ALA A 233 -10.63 20.93 10.04
N ALA A 234 -9.80 19.93 10.32
CA ALA A 234 -8.81 19.99 11.40
C ALA A 234 -7.68 20.98 11.06
N ILE A 235 -7.20 20.98 9.81
CA ILE A 235 -6.21 21.92 9.29
C ILE A 235 -6.72 23.36 9.41
N GLU A 236 -7.96 23.62 8.99
CA GLU A 236 -8.61 24.94 9.10
C GLU A 236 -8.67 25.46 10.55
N LYS A 237 -8.76 24.54 11.53
CA LYS A 237 -8.73 24.84 12.96
C LYS A 237 -7.32 24.91 13.56
N GLY A 238 -6.28 24.77 12.74
CA GLY A 238 -4.87 24.84 13.15
C GLY A 238 -4.36 23.57 13.83
N ALA A 239 -4.98 22.40 13.58
CA ALA A 239 -4.48 21.13 14.08
C ALA A 239 -3.12 20.77 13.45
N PRO A 240 -2.21 20.10 14.18
CA PRO A 240 -0.88 19.77 13.70
C PRO A 240 -0.89 18.52 12.79
N VAL A 241 -1.55 18.60 11.64
CA VAL A 241 -1.62 17.50 10.67
C VAL A 241 -0.29 17.34 9.95
N ASP A 242 0.33 16.17 10.05
CA ASP A 242 1.52 15.82 9.27
C ASP A 242 1.14 15.14 7.95
N LEU A 243 0.32 14.08 7.99
CA LEU A 243 -0.19 13.38 6.80
C LEU A 243 -1.71 13.42 6.68
N VAL A 244 -2.20 13.50 5.45
CA VAL A 244 -3.62 13.34 5.10
C VAL A 244 -3.87 11.92 4.64
N PHE A 245 -4.65 11.18 5.42
CA PHE A 245 -5.12 9.86 5.05
C PHE A 245 -6.38 9.90 4.18
N GLN A 246 -6.49 8.95 3.24
CA GLN A 246 -7.76 8.59 2.62
C GLN A 246 -7.72 7.19 1.98
N SER A 247 -8.78 6.40 2.15
CA SER A 247 -9.00 5.20 1.32
C SER A 247 -9.40 5.60 -0.10
N ILE A 248 -8.77 4.99 -1.11
CA ILE A 248 -9.01 5.28 -2.53
C ILE A 248 -9.28 3.99 -3.32
N ALA A 249 -9.93 4.14 -4.47
CA ALA A 249 -10.26 3.05 -5.38
C ALA A 249 -9.98 3.40 -6.85
N GLY A 250 -9.98 2.37 -7.69
CA GLY A 250 -9.63 2.48 -9.11
C GLY A 250 -10.75 2.92 -10.06
N THR A 251 -11.92 3.31 -9.54
CA THR A 251 -13.03 3.83 -10.36
C THR A 251 -13.67 5.04 -9.68
N GLU A 252 -14.17 5.99 -10.46
CA GLU A 252 -14.91 7.17 -10.00
C GLU A 252 -16.08 6.75 -9.11
N LYS A 253 -16.85 5.73 -9.54
CA LYS A 253 -17.99 5.24 -8.78
C LYS A 253 -17.59 4.66 -7.41
N ALA A 254 -16.46 3.95 -7.33
CA ALA A 254 -15.98 3.42 -6.06
C ALA A 254 -15.47 4.54 -5.14
N ASN A 255 -14.71 5.51 -5.68
CA ASN A 255 -14.29 6.71 -4.93
C ASN A 255 -15.49 7.52 -4.42
N ALA A 256 -16.52 7.71 -5.25
CA ALA A 256 -17.75 8.38 -4.85
C ALA A 256 -18.49 7.63 -3.73
N SER A 257 -18.43 6.29 -3.71
CA SER A 257 -19.00 5.49 -2.61
C SER A 257 -18.29 5.70 -1.28
N PHE A 258 -17.01 6.10 -1.32
CA PHE A 258 -16.24 6.51 -0.14
C PHE A 258 -16.43 7.99 0.21
N GLY A 259 -17.24 8.74 -0.55
CA GLY A 259 -17.46 10.17 -0.32
C GLY A 259 -16.35 11.08 -0.87
N ILE A 260 -15.52 10.59 -1.80
CA ILE A 260 -14.39 11.35 -2.33
C ILE A 260 -14.44 11.54 -3.86
N SER A 261 -13.66 12.51 -4.33
CA SER A 261 -13.34 12.76 -5.74
C SER A 261 -11.89 13.19 -5.87
N LEU A 262 -11.32 13.14 -7.07
CA LEU A 262 -9.97 13.66 -7.32
C LEU A 262 -9.86 15.15 -6.97
N ALA A 263 -10.91 15.94 -7.18
CA ALA A 263 -10.90 17.36 -6.80
C ALA A 263 -10.73 17.55 -5.29
N LEU A 264 -11.41 16.74 -4.47
CA LEU A 264 -11.29 16.77 -3.01
C LEU A 264 -9.91 16.29 -2.53
N LEU A 265 -9.36 15.25 -3.17
CA LEU A 265 -8.00 14.79 -2.85
C LEU A 265 -6.96 15.89 -3.14
N ARG A 266 -7.12 16.63 -4.25
CA ARG A 266 -6.26 17.79 -4.56
C ARG A 266 -6.37 18.88 -3.51
N GLU A 267 -7.59 19.24 -3.10
CA GLU A 267 -7.82 20.23 -2.04
C GLU A 267 -7.10 19.83 -0.74
N ALA A 268 -7.24 18.58 -0.32
CA ALA A 268 -6.59 18.07 0.88
C ALA A 268 -5.06 18.06 0.78
N HIS A 269 -4.54 17.70 -0.39
CA HIS A 269 -3.12 17.73 -0.69
C HIS A 269 -2.55 19.15 -0.57
N GLU A 270 -3.20 20.13 -1.19
CA GLU A 270 -2.82 21.55 -1.13
C GLU A 270 -2.93 22.10 0.30
N ALA A 271 -3.98 21.75 1.03
CA ALA A 271 -4.16 22.13 2.43
C ALA A 271 -3.02 21.62 3.32
N ALA A 272 -2.60 20.37 3.17
CA ALA A 272 -1.50 19.80 3.94
C ALA A 272 -0.13 20.38 3.56
N LEU A 273 0.14 20.59 2.26
CA LEU A 273 1.35 21.26 1.80
C LEU A 273 1.47 22.68 2.36
N SER A 274 0.35 23.39 2.52
CA SER A 274 0.32 24.75 3.06
C SER A 274 0.88 24.85 4.48
N LEU A 275 0.83 23.76 5.25
CA LEU A 275 1.34 23.70 6.63
C LEU A 275 2.87 23.66 6.71
N LYS A 276 3.57 23.21 5.66
CA LYS A 276 5.04 23.15 5.56
C LYS A 276 5.70 22.48 6.77
N ARG A 277 5.14 21.34 7.20
CA ARG A 277 5.53 20.66 8.45
C ARG A 277 6.65 19.63 8.29
N GLY A 278 6.94 19.20 7.06
CA GLY A 278 8.03 18.27 6.77
C GLY A 278 9.40 18.90 6.99
N THR A 279 10.36 18.09 7.42
CA THR A 279 11.74 18.53 7.74
C THR A 279 12.78 17.99 6.76
N VAL A 280 12.44 16.93 6.03
CA VAL A 280 13.30 16.26 5.03
C VAL A 280 12.68 16.37 3.64
N GLY A 281 11.36 16.34 3.53
CA GLY A 281 10.61 16.50 2.29
C GLY A 281 9.17 16.94 2.53
N ASP A 282 8.35 16.89 1.49
CA ASP A 282 6.98 17.42 1.45
C ASP A 282 5.95 16.42 0.91
N ASN A 283 6.25 15.12 0.91
CA ASN A 283 5.25 14.10 0.63
C ASN A 283 4.26 14.03 1.82
N VAL A 284 3.01 14.46 1.63
CA VAL A 284 2.03 14.64 2.73
C VAL A 284 0.81 13.72 2.65
N MET A 285 0.63 12.97 1.56
CA MET A 285 -0.52 12.08 1.42
C MET A 285 -0.21 10.67 1.94
N TYR A 286 -1.23 10.04 2.51
CA TYR A 286 -1.25 8.63 2.87
C TYR A 286 -2.51 7.97 2.29
N PHE A 287 -2.35 6.98 1.42
CA PHE A 287 -3.47 6.25 0.84
C PHE A 287 -3.53 4.79 1.29
N GLU A 288 -4.75 4.30 1.47
CA GLU A 288 -5.02 2.86 1.56
C GLU A 288 -5.86 2.40 0.36
N THR A 289 -5.50 1.22 -0.14
CA THR A 289 -6.17 0.52 -1.23
C THR A 289 -6.49 -0.91 -0.80
N GLY A 290 -7.09 -1.72 -1.66
CA GLY A 290 -7.38 -3.10 -1.33
C GLY A 290 -8.25 -3.75 -2.38
N GLN A 291 -7.81 -4.94 -2.81
CA GLN A 291 -8.59 -5.77 -3.72
C GLN A 291 -9.94 -6.12 -3.11
N GLY A 292 -10.99 -5.98 -3.91
CA GLY A 292 -12.37 -6.24 -3.51
C GLY A 292 -13.17 -4.98 -3.19
N SER A 293 -12.51 -3.85 -2.92
CA SER A 293 -13.16 -2.55 -2.65
C SER A 293 -14.17 -2.14 -3.73
N ALA A 294 -13.76 -2.15 -5.00
CA ALA A 294 -14.64 -1.80 -6.12
C ALA A 294 -15.79 -2.81 -6.31
N LEU A 295 -15.57 -4.09 -6.01
CA LEU A 295 -16.64 -5.10 -6.08
C LEU A 295 -17.65 -4.91 -4.95
N SER A 296 -17.18 -4.69 -3.73
CA SER A 296 -18.00 -4.40 -2.55
C SER A 296 -18.90 -3.18 -2.76
N ALA A 297 -18.36 -2.13 -3.38
CA ALA A 297 -19.09 -0.92 -3.75
C ALA A 297 -20.01 -1.07 -4.98
N ASN A 298 -20.11 -2.27 -5.58
CA ASN A 298 -20.81 -2.52 -6.85
C ASN A 298 -20.38 -1.53 -7.95
N ALA A 299 -19.08 -1.27 -8.02
CA ALA A 299 -18.44 -0.21 -8.78
C ALA A 299 -17.21 -0.70 -9.56
N HIS A 300 -17.11 -2.01 -9.79
CA HIS A 300 -16.01 -2.63 -10.54
C HIS A 300 -16.24 -2.64 -12.07
N HIS A 301 -17.43 -2.30 -12.57
CA HIS A 301 -17.74 -2.23 -14.00
C HIS A 301 -17.43 -3.53 -14.79
N GLY A 302 -17.54 -4.70 -14.16
CA GLY A 302 -17.18 -5.99 -14.77
C GLY A 302 -15.67 -6.23 -14.90
N ILE A 303 -14.84 -5.37 -14.29
CA ILE A 303 -13.39 -5.50 -14.25
C ILE A 303 -13.02 -6.38 -13.04
N ASP A 304 -11.94 -7.16 -13.18
CA ASP A 304 -11.40 -7.99 -12.10
C ASP A 304 -10.75 -7.17 -10.98
N GLN A 305 -10.58 -7.80 -9.82
CA GLN A 305 -10.04 -7.14 -8.62
C GLN A 305 -8.63 -6.58 -8.83
N GLN A 306 -7.73 -7.30 -9.52
CA GLN A 306 -6.35 -6.82 -9.73
C GLN A 306 -6.38 -5.54 -10.55
N THR A 307 -7.12 -5.54 -11.66
CA THR A 307 -7.11 -4.40 -12.57
C THR A 307 -7.74 -3.17 -11.91
N CYS A 308 -8.79 -3.34 -11.11
CA CYS A 308 -9.33 -2.25 -10.28
C CYS A 308 -8.30 -1.74 -9.27
N GLU A 309 -7.58 -2.63 -8.61
CA GLU A 309 -6.59 -2.26 -7.61
C GLU A 309 -5.41 -1.48 -8.22
N VAL A 310 -4.89 -1.92 -9.35
CA VAL A 310 -3.79 -1.22 -10.04
C VAL A 310 -4.21 0.18 -10.51
N ARG A 311 -5.49 0.37 -10.84
CA ARG A 311 -6.02 1.71 -11.18
C ARG A 311 -6.05 2.65 -9.97
N ALA A 312 -6.25 2.13 -8.74
CA ALA A 312 -6.13 2.94 -7.53
C ALA A 312 -4.71 3.50 -7.35
N TYR A 313 -3.68 2.77 -7.80
CA TYR A 313 -2.30 3.26 -7.78
C TYR A 313 -2.04 4.44 -8.74
N ALA A 314 -2.82 4.57 -9.83
CA ALA A 314 -2.76 5.78 -10.65
C ALA A 314 -3.33 7.00 -9.94
N VAL A 315 -4.36 6.82 -9.11
CA VAL A 315 -4.85 7.88 -8.22
C VAL A 315 -3.77 8.23 -7.21
N ALA A 316 -3.18 7.23 -6.54
CA ALA A 316 -2.11 7.46 -5.57
C ALA A 316 -0.92 8.23 -6.18
N ARG A 317 -0.35 7.76 -7.30
CA ARG A 317 0.86 8.36 -7.89
C ARG A 317 0.67 9.84 -8.25
N HIS A 318 -0.56 10.26 -8.56
CA HIS A 318 -0.84 11.65 -8.95
C HIS A 318 -0.58 12.66 -7.83
N TYR A 319 -0.70 12.24 -6.57
CA TYR A 319 -0.55 13.12 -5.40
C TYR A 319 0.79 12.94 -4.66
N ASN A 320 1.76 12.25 -5.26
CA ASN A 320 3.10 12.03 -4.67
C ASN A 320 3.05 11.69 -3.16
N PRO A 321 2.34 10.63 -2.75
CA PRO A 321 2.12 10.31 -1.35
C PRO A 321 3.44 9.98 -0.66
N LEU A 322 3.47 10.12 0.67
CA LEU A 322 4.54 9.53 1.46
C LEU A 322 4.38 8.02 1.50
N LEU A 323 3.13 7.58 1.71
CA LEU A 323 2.76 6.19 1.97
C LEU A 323 1.58 5.78 1.10
N THR A 324 1.63 4.55 0.58
CA THR A 324 0.45 3.88 0.05
C THR A 324 0.54 2.41 0.44
N ASN A 325 -0.49 1.84 1.05
CA ASN A 325 -0.54 0.39 1.26
C ASN A 325 -1.83 -0.20 0.72
N THR A 326 -1.69 -1.39 0.15
CA THR A 326 -2.82 -2.31 0.01
C THR A 326 -3.13 -2.88 1.40
N VAL A 327 -4.40 -3.16 1.66
CA VAL A 327 -4.84 -3.91 2.83
C VAL A 327 -5.34 -5.28 2.36
N VAL A 328 -4.44 -6.27 2.38
CA VAL A 328 -4.70 -7.58 1.78
C VAL A 328 -5.28 -8.50 2.84
N GLY A 329 -6.44 -9.12 2.56
CA GLY A 329 -7.09 -10.08 3.46
C GLY A 329 -8.04 -9.46 4.51
N PHE A 330 -8.17 -8.13 4.53
CA PHE A 330 -9.00 -7.41 5.50
C PHE A 330 -10.50 -7.52 5.28
N ILE A 331 -10.96 -7.56 4.02
CA ILE A 331 -12.40 -7.51 3.73
C ILE A 331 -13.06 -8.85 4.06
N GLY A 332 -12.44 -9.96 3.67
CA GLY A 332 -12.96 -11.31 3.94
C GLY A 332 -12.73 -12.33 2.82
N PRO A 333 -13.09 -13.60 3.08
CA PRO A 333 -12.93 -14.73 2.17
C PRO A 333 -13.73 -14.60 0.88
N GLU A 334 -14.75 -13.74 0.83
CA GLU A 334 -15.54 -13.46 -0.36
C GLU A 334 -14.70 -12.84 -1.47
N TYR A 335 -13.58 -12.19 -1.12
CA TYR A 335 -12.69 -11.48 -2.03
C TYR A 335 -11.36 -12.21 -2.23
N LEU A 336 -10.78 -12.71 -1.13
CA LEU A 336 -9.57 -13.54 -1.08
C LEU A 336 -9.76 -14.65 -0.05
N TYR A 337 -10.01 -15.88 -0.52
CA TYR A 337 -10.49 -16.98 0.33
C TYR A 337 -9.45 -17.54 1.31
N ASP A 338 -8.23 -17.76 0.83
CA ASP A 338 -7.18 -18.50 1.53
C ASP A 338 -5.84 -17.75 1.57
N GLY A 339 -4.90 -18.22 2.40
CA GLY A 339 -3.54 -17.67 2.50
C GLY A 339 -2.79 -17.62 1.18
N LYS A 340 -3.08 -18.53 0.24
CA LYS A 340 -2.49 -18.53 -1.11
C LYS A 340 -2.99 -17.37 -1.96
N GLN A 341 -4.28 -17.07 -1.93
CA GLN A 341 -4.88 -15.93 -2.63
C GLN A 341 -4.39 -14.62 -2.03
N ILE A 342 -4.34 -14.53 -0.70
CA ILE A 342 -3.78 -13.38 0.03
C ILE A 342 -2.31 -13.16 -0.37
N THR A 343 -1.47 -14.20 -0.31
CA THR A 343 -0.06 -14.11 -0.71
C THR A 343 0.09 -13.65 -2.14
N ARG A 344 -0.72 -14.20 -3.05
CA ARG A 344 -0.67 -13.84 -4.47
C ARG A 344 -1.08 -12.38 -4.69
N ALA A 345 -2.15 -11.92 -4.04
CA ALA A 345 -2.65 -10.56 -4.12
C ALA A 345 -1.62 -9.55 -3.61
N GLY A 346 -1.03 -9.77 -2.42
CA GLY A 346 -0.02 -8.88 -1.87
C GLY A 346 1.22 -8.73 -2.75
N LEU A 347 1.67 -9.81 -3.39
CA LEU A 347 2.78 -9.75 -4.35
C LEU A 347 2.43 -8.99 -5.63
N GLU A 348 1.22 -9.16 -6.16
CA GLU A 348 0.77 -8.42 -7.35
C GLU A 348 0.62 -6.94 -7.04
N ASP A 349 0.02 -6.60 -5.90
CA ASP A 349 -0.18 -5.24 -5.43
C ASP A 349 1.13 -4.51 -5.21
N HIS A 350 2.06 -5.14 -4.48
CA HIS A 350 3.39 -4.57 -4.27
C HIS A 350 4.15 -4.35 -5.58
N PHE A 351 4.17 -5.34 -6.47
CA PHE A 351 4.82 -5.21 -7.78
C PHE A 351 4.21 -4.08 -8.62
N CYS A 352 2.88 -4.06 -8.73
CA CYS A 352 2.18 -3.08 -9.56
C CYS A 352 2.34 -1.65 -9.02
N GLY A 353 2.23 -1.46 -7.70
CA GLY A 353 2.45 -0.17 -7.06
C GLY A 353 3.87 0.34 -7.30
N LYS A 354 4.90 -0.50 -7.06
CA LYS A 354 6.30 -0.14 -7.31
C LYS A 354 6.55 0.24 -8.77
N LEU A 355 6.06 -0.57 -9.72
CA LEU A 355 6.25 -0.32 -11.15
C LEU A 355 5.59 0.98 -11.61
N LEU A 356 4.49 1.40 -10.98
CA LEU A 356 3.84 2.69 -11.22
C LEU A 356 4.47 3.85 -10.43
N GLY A 357 5.54 3.62 -9.68
CA GLY A 357 6.25 4.64 -8.92
C GLY A 357 5.58 5.04 -7.60
N VAL A 358 4.74 4.18 -7.03
CA VAL A 358 4.05 4.41 -5.76
C VAL A 358 4.88 3.86 -4.59
N PRO A 359 5.02 4.58 -3.45
CA PRO A 359 5.73 4.11 -2.26
C PRO A 359 4.94 3.01 -1.54
N MET A 360 5.04 1.80 -2.09
CA MET A 360 4.12 0.71 -1.79
C MET A 360 4.51 -0.08 -0.53
N GLY A 361 3.66 -0.03 0.48
CA GLY A 361 3.61 -0.92 1.63
C GLY A 361 2.46 -1.93 1.51
N CYS A 362 2.29 -2.75 2.55
CA CYS A 362 1.24 -3.76 2.62
C CYS A 362 0.85 -3.97 4.07
N ASP A 363 -0.44 -3.83 4.37
CA ASP A 363 -1.01 -4.40 5.57
C ASP A 363 -1.24 -5.89 5.30
N ILE A 364 -0.41 -6.71 5.95
CA ILE A 364 -0.33 -8.16 5.74
C ILE A 364 -1.24 -8.78 6.77
N CYS A 365 -2.48 -9.06 6.35
CA CYS A 365 -3.52 -9.30 7.31
C CYS A 365 -4.53 -10.35 6.87
N TYR A 366 -5.32 -10.83 7.82
CA TYR A 366 -6.42 -11.74 7.56
C TYR A 366 -7.53 -11.54 8.58
N THR A 367 -8.72 -12.01 8.22
CA THR A 367 -9.87 -12.08 9.13
C THR A 367 -10.06 -13.51 9.59
N ASN A 368 -10.55 -13.69 10.83
CA ASN A 368 -10.76 -15.01 11.44
C ASN A 368 -11.70 -15.98 10.70
N HIS A 369 -12.38 -15.53 9.65
CA HIS A 369 -13.28 -16.36 8.84
C HIS A 369 -12.73 -16.68 7.44
N ALA A 370 -11.52 -16.21 7.12
CA ALA A 370 -10.76 -16.67 5.95
C ALA A 370 -10.03 -17.99 6.25
N GLU A 371 -9.72 -18.78 5.21
CA GLU A 371 -8.86 -19.97 5.33
C GLU A 371 -7.39 -19.54 5.33
N ALA A 372 -7.01 -18.78 6.37
CA ALA A 372 -5.66 -18.26 6.57
C ALA A 372 -5.35 -18.12 8.06
N ASP A 373 -4.07 -18.15 8.40
CA ASP A 373 -3.58 -17.91 9.76
C ASP A 373 -2.29 -17.07 9.77
N GLN A 374 -1.66 -16.94 10.95
CA GLN A 374 -0.44 -16.14 11.11
C GLN A 374 0.76 -16.72 10.35
N ASP A 375 0.82 -18.04 10.11
CA ASP A 375 1.92 -18.64 9.35
C ASP A 375 1.85 -18.18 7.87
N ASP A 376 0.64 -17.99 7.33
CA ASP A 376 0.45 -17.38 6.02
C ASP A 376 0.94 -15.92 5.97
N MET A 377 0.74 -15.16 7.06
CA MET A 377 1.21 -13.78 7.15
C MET A 377 2.74 -13.70 7.22
N ASP A 378 3.38 -14.59 7.98
CA ASP A 378 4.85 -14.71 8.07
C ASP A 378 5.47 -15.04 6.70
N ASN A 379 4.82 -15.93 5.94
CA ASN A 379 5.21 -16.25 4.57
C ASN A 379 5.14 -14.99 3.69
N LEU A 380 4.02 -14.28 3.68
CA LEU A 380 3.86 -13.08 2.86
C LEU A 380 4.82 -11.96 3.28
N LEU A 381 5.04 -11.75 4.58
CA LEU A 381 6.00 -10.79 5.13
C LEU A 381 7.42 -11.05 4.61
N THR A 382 7.85 -12.30 4.65
CA THR A 382 9.18 -12.70 4.15
C THR A 382 9.31 -12.45 2.66
N LEU A 383 8.28 -12.81 1.88
CA LEU A 383 8.28 -12.62 0.43
C LEU A 383 8.30 -11.13 0.03
N LEU A 384 7.55 -10.29 0.73
CA LEU A 384 7.51 -8.84 0.50
C LEU A 384 8.80 -8.15 0.96
N GLY A 385 9.38 -8.59 2.09
CA GLY A 385 10.71 -8.16 2.50
C GLY A 385 11.77 -8.45 1.44
N ALA A 386 11.77 -9.67 0.89
CA ALA A 386 12.66 -10.05 -0.19
C ALA A 386 12.42 -9.23 -1.47
N ALA A 387 11.18 -8.79 -1.71
CA ALA A 387 10.80 -7.91 -2.83
C ALA A 387 11.17 -6.43 -2.61
N GLY A 388 11.60 -6.04 -1.40
CA GLY A 388 11.97 -4.66 -1.08
C GLY A 388 10.76 -3.75 -0.78
N ILE A 389 9.80 -4.25 0.00
CA ILE A 389 8.65 -3.48 0.51
C ILE A 389 9.07 -2.20 1.24
N ASN A 390 8.32 -1.11 1.05
CA ASN A 390 8.63 0.17 1.71
C ASN A 390 8.34 0.10 3.21
N PHE A 391 7.16 -0.42 3.57
CA PHE A 391 6.73 -0.53 4.95
C PHE A 391 5.65 -1.59 5.16
N VAL A 392 5.56 -2.05 6.41
CA VAL A 392 4.51 -2.94 6.92
C VAL A 392 3.87 -2.33 8.17
N MET A 393 2.86 -3.00 8.71
CA MET A 393 2.16 -2.55 9.92
C MET A 393 2.83 -3.13 11.17
N GLY A 394 2.74 -2.41 12.27
CA GLY A 394 3.15 -2.84 13.59
C GLY A 394 1.98 -2.64 14.54
N ILE A 395 1.38 -3.75 14.94
CA ILE A 395 0.22 -3.80 15.84
C ILE A 395 0.62 -4.56 17.12
N PRO A 396 0.15 -4.15 18.31
CA PRO A 396 0.39 -4.90 19.54
C PRO A 396 -0.10 -6.35 19.40
N GLY A 397 0.81 -7.31 19.51
CA GLY A 397 0.47 -8.74 19.46
C GLY A 397 -0.15 -9.23 18.15
N ALA A 398 0.00 -8.50 17.04
CA ALA A 398 -0.64 -8.79 15.75
C ALA A 398 -2.18 -8.76 15.78
N ASP A 399 -2.81 -8.30 16.86
CA ASP A 399 -4.28 -8.32 17.03
C ASP A 399 -4.83 -6.90 17.15
N ASP A 400 -5.57 -6.46 16.14
CA ASP A 400 -6.26 -5.18 16.20
C ASP A 400 -7.64 -5.34 16.85
N VAL A 401 -7.67 -5.12 18.17
CA VAL A 401 -8.87 -5.27 18.99
C VAL A 401 -10.02 -4.30 18.64
N MET A 402 -9.77 -3.26 17.84
CA MET A 402 -10.82 -2.34 17.37
C MET A 402 -11.37 -2.80 16.02
N LEU A 403 -10.49 -3.15 15.09
CA LEU A 403 -10.85 -3.50 13.72
C LEU A 403 -11.15 -5.00 13.54
N ASN A 404 -10.90 -5.83 14.57
CA ASN A 404 -11.20 -7.26 14.63
C ASN A 404 -10.55 -8.11 13.53
N TYR A 405 -9.27 -7.85 13.26
CA TYR A 405 -8.46 -8.61 12.29
C TYR A 405 -7.03 -8.79 12.82
N GLN A 406 -6.30 -9.72 12.22
CA GLN A 406 -4.91 -9.99 12.56
C GLN A 406 -3.99 -9.43 11.47
N SER A 407 -2.87 -8.81 11.88
CA SER A 407 -1.87 -8.18 11.00
C SER A 407 -0.45 -8.61 11.41
N THR A 408 0.57 -7.82 11.06
CA THR A 408 1.94 -7.98 11.57
C THR A 408 2.15 -7.25 12.89
N SER A 409 2.94 -7.87 13.76
CA SER A 409 3.27 -7.38 15.09
C SER A 409 4.52 -6.48 15.10
N PHE A 410 4.77 -5.83 16.25
CA PHE A 410 6.04 -5.15 16.49
C PHE A 410 7.26 -6.08 16.35
N HIS A 411 7.12 -7.35 16.77
CA HIS A 411 8.20 -8.34 16.76
C HIS A 411 8.50 -8.84 15.33
N ASP A 412 7.48 -8.94 14.49
CA ASP A 412 7.63 -9.46 13.13
C ASP A 412 8.52 -8.52 12.29
N SER A 413 8.44 -7.21 12.58
CA SER A 413 9.35 -6.23 11.98
C SER A 413 10.81 -6.46 12.36
N LEU A 414 11.10 -6.92 13.59
CA LEU A 414 12.45 -7.25 14.05
C LEU A 414 12.96 -8.52 13.37
N TYR A 415 12.11 -9.55 13.32
CA TYR A 415 12.38 -10.80 12.61
C TYR A 415 12.82 -10.50 11.17
N LEU A 416 12.02 -9.72 10.42
CA LEU A 416 12.31 -9.45 9.02
C LEU A 416 13.61 -8.64 8.86
N ARG A 417 13.84 -7.66 9.74
CA ARG A 417 15.08 -6.86 9.75
C ARG A 417 16.30 -7.71 10.00
N GLU A 418 16.24 -8.64 10.96
CA GLU A 418 17.36 -9.54 11.27
C GLU A 418 17.64 -10.52 10.13
N VAL A 419 16.61 -11.19 9.61
CA VAL A 419 16.76 -12.21 8.55
C VAL A 419 17.24 -11.62 7.23
N LEU A 420 16.79 -10.41 6.88
CA LEU A 420 17.11 -9.78 5.60
C LEU A 420 18.17 -8.67 5.70
N GLY A 421 18.68 -8.39 6.90
CA GLY A 421 19.67 -7.32 7.14
C GLY A 421 19.13 -5.93 6.83
N LEU A 422 17.86 -5.67 7.13
CA LEU A 422 17.19 -4.39 6.84
C LEU A 422 17.32 -3.42 8.01
N ARG A 423 17.39 -2.13 7.70
CA ARG A 423 17.43 -1.04 8.68
C ARG A 423 16.12 -0.24 8.72
N ARG A 424 15.94 0.56 9.77
CA ARG A 424 14.88 1.59 9.85
C ARG A 424 15.25 2.78 8.99
N ALA A 425 14.32 3.71 8.76
CA ALA A 425 14.66 5.00 8.14
C ALA A 425 15.86 5.65 8.87
N PRO A 426 16.84 6.23 8.14
CA PRO A 426 18.10 6.70 8.75
C PRO A 426 17.91 7.70 9.88
N GLU A 427 16.99 8.65 9.70
CA GLU A 427 16.71 9.70 10.70
C GLU A 427 16.14 9.09 11.99
N PHE A 428 15.31 8.06 11.86
CA PHE A 428 14.73 7.34 13.00
C PHE A 428 15.74 6.41 13.68
N GLU A 429 16.65 5.78 12.92
CA GLU A 429 17.72 4.95 13.48
C GLU A 429 18.67 5.77 14.36
N GLU A 430 19.05 6.98 13.92
CA GLU A 430 19.83 7.92 14.72
C GLU A 430 19.11 8.31 16.03
N TRP A 431 17.80 8.56 15.95
CA TRP A 431 17.01 8.89 17.13
C TRP A 431 16.93 7.72 18.13
N LEU A 432 16.70 6.48 17.65
CA LEU A 432 16.65 5.29 18.50
C LEU A 432 17.96 5.05 19.25
N GLU A 433 19.10 5.28 18.59
CA GLU A 433 20.43 5.22 19.21
C GLU A 433 20.57 6.29 20.30
N SER A 434 20.19 7.54 20.00
CA SER A 434 20.27 8.66 20.96
C SER A 434 19.40 8.44 22.21
N MET A 435 18.32 7.67 22.08
CA MET A 435 17.41 7.31 23.16
C MET A 435 17.81 6.02 23.88
N HIS A 436 18.95 5.41 23.52
CA HIS A 436 19.39 4.11 24.05
C HIS A 436 18.32 3.00 23.92
N ILE A 437 17.55 3.05 22.83
CA ILE A 437 16.60 1.98 22.48
C ILE A 437 17.33 0.92 21.65
N THR A 438 18.21 1.33 20.74
CA THR A 438 19.08 0.44 19.95
C THR A 438 20.56 0.73 20.14
N ASP A 439 21.42 -0.25 19.85
CA ASP A 439 22.86 -0.03 19.63
C ASP A 439 23.14 0.52 18.21
N VAL A 440 24.41 0.84 17.94
CA VAL A 440 24.90 1.31 16.61
C VAL A 440 24.67 0.32 15.46
N ARG A 441 24.31 -0.94 15.77
CA ARG A 441 23.99 -1.98 14.79
C ARG A 441 22.49 -2.13 14.58
N GLY A 442 21.66 -1.33 15.27
CA GLY A 442 20.21 -1.37 15.19
C GLY A 442 19.57 -2.49 16.03
N ILE A 443 20.32 -3.10 16.94
CA ILE A 443 19.84 -4.17 17.85
C ILE A 443 19.22 -3.52 19.09
N LEU A 444 18.04 -4.00 19.50
CA LEU A 444 17.38 -3.49 20.70
C LEU A 444 18.23 -3.72 21.97
N LEU A 445 18.35 -2.68 22.78
CA LEU A 445 19.00 -2.74 24.08
C LEU A 445 18.03 -3.26 25.14
N ASN A 446 18.54 -4.06 26.07
CA ASN A 446 17.75 -4.54 27.20
C ASN A 446 17.38 -3.38 28.13
N SER A 447 16.09 -3.09 28.23
CA SER A 447 15.52 -2.01 29.05
C SER A 447 15.84 -2.12 30.55
N ALA A 448 16.16 -3.32 31.05
CA ALA A 448 16.58 -3.52 32.44
C ALA A 448 18.03 -3.07 32.71
N ALA A 449 18.86 -2.94 31.67
CA ALA A 449 20.29 -2.62 31.80
C ALA A 449 20.63 -1.17 31.38
N ALA A 450 19.80 -0.54 30.54
CA ALA A 450 20.01 0.82 30.04
C ALA A 450 18.97 1.79 30.63
N ARG A 451 19.43 2.94 31.14
CA ARG A 451 18.52 4.06 31.42
C ARG A 451 17.99 4.59 30.09
N GLN A 452 16.72 4.34 29.83
CA GLN A 452 16.03 4.76 28.61
C GLN A 452 15.27 6.06 28.89
N PRO A 453 15.69 7.22 28.33
CA PRO A 453 15.07 8.51 28.60
C PRO A 453 13.56 8.52 28.35
N LEU A 454 13.10 7.73 27.37
CA LEU A 454 11.68 7.63 27.03
C LEU A 454 10.83 7.01 28.16
N LEU A 455 11.37 6.00 28.86
CA LEU A 455 10.65 5.31 29.94
C LEU A 455 10.71 6.07 31.28
N GLU A 456 11.79 6.84 31.52
CA GLU A 456 11.93 7.62 32.76
C GLU A 456 10.82 8.67 32.90
N SER A 457 10.41 9.28 31.80
CA SER A 457 9.34 10.29 31.75
C SER A 457 7.97 9.73 31.35
N ALA A 458 7.87 8.48 30.89
CA ALA A 458 6.59 7.85 30.56
C ALA A 458 5.63 7.82 31.76
N ARG A 459 6.14 7.76 33.00
CA ARG A 459 5.33 7.80 34.23
C ARG A 459 4.52 9.11 34.37
N GLU A 460 5.08 10.24 33.94
CA GLU A 460 4.40 11.54 33.94
C GLU A 460 3.29 11.60 32.88
N TRP A 461 3.46 10.87 31.78
CA TRP A 461 2.58 10.94 30.61
C TRP A 461 1.42 9.94 30.67
N VAL A 462 1.67 8.72 31.15
CA VAL A 462 0.64 7.68 31.35
C VAL A 462 -0.14 7.92 32.66
N GLY A 463 0.34 8.84 33.51
CA GLY A 463 -0.32 9.21 34.77
C GLY A 463 -0.19 8.15 35.85
N ALA A 464 0.95 7.45 35.90
CA ALA A 464 1.27 6.56 37.01
C ALA A 464 1.70 7.43 38.20
N ALA A 465 0.75 7.75 39.09
CA ALA A 465 1.05 8.38 40.37
C ALA A 465 2.03 7.50 41.17
N SER A 466 3.00 8.15 41.81
CA SER A 466 3.89 7.58 42.83
C SER A 466 3.12 6.98 43.99
#